data_AF-A0ABC8RM87-F1
#
_entry.id   AF-A0ABC8RM87-F1
#
_cell.length_a   1.000
_cell.length_b   1.000
_cell.length_c   1.000
_cell.angle_alpha   90.00
_cell.angle_beta   90.00
_cell.angle_gamma   90.00
#
_symmetry.space_group_name_H-M   'P 1'
#
loop_
_entity.id
_entity.type
_entity.pdbx_description
1 polymer ?
#
loop_
_entity_poly.entity_id
_entity_poly.type
_entity_poly.pdbx_seq_one_letter_code
_entity_poly.pdbx_strand_id
1 'polypeptide(L)'
;MDEVFSQRKMFFDLPIKEKMKLLRNKKHRGYTPILDQHLDPINQVHGDYKEGYYIGVEVPDDDSDAKKPFYGPNVWPQQDGGELWINTIEKDYNFVRPLFYQIEL
;
A
#
# COMPACT_ATOMS: atom_id res chain seq x y z
N MET A 1 -10.61 -8.10 -11.95
CA MET A 1 -11.02 -7.70 -10.58
C MET A 1 -10.83 -8.84 -9.59
N ASP A 2 -11.38 -10.03 -9.83
CA ASP A 2 -11.39 -11.14 -8.86
C ASP A 2 -9.99 -11.60 -8.41
N GLU A 3 -9.04 -11.65 -9.35
CA GLU A 3 -7.64 -11.99 -9.06
C GLU A 3 -7.00 -10.99 -8.09
N VAL A 4 -7.22 -9.68 -8.29
CA VAL A 4 -6.69 -8.62 -7.43
C VAL A 4 -7.24 -8.76 -6.01
N PHE A 5 -8.54 -8.99 -5.86
CA PHE A 5 -9.15 -9.20 -4.54
C PHE A 5 -8.65 -10.48 -3.87
N SER A 6 -8.45 -11.55 -4.64
CA SER A 6 -7.90 -12.81 -4.13
C SER A 6 -6.46 -12.63 -3.63
N GLN A 7 -5.60 -11.97 -4.41
CA GLN A 7 -4.23 -11.67 -4.00
C GLN A 7 -4.17 -10.74 -2.79
N ARG A 8 -5.01 -9.70 -2.73
CA ARG A 8 -5.13 -8.84 -1.52
C ARG A 8 -5.55 -9.66 -0.30
N LYS A 9 -6.54 -10.53 -0.43
CA LYS A 9 -7.00 -11.40 0.65
C LYS A 9 -5.87 -12.30 1.14
N MET A 10 -5.14 -12.95 0.23
CA MET A 10 -4.00 -13.80 0.58
C MET A 10 -2.98 -13.06 1.45
N PHE A 11 -2.68 -11.79 1.13
CA PHE A 11 -1.80 -10.96 1.95
C PHE A 11 -2.38 -10.68 3.35
N PHE A 12 -3.65 -10.25 3.44
CA PHE A 12 -4.24 -9.88 4.73
C PHE A 12 -4.52 -11.08 5.64
N ASP A 13 -4.62 -12.29 5.08
CA ASP A 13 -4.71 -13.55 5.83
C ASP A 13 -3.35 -13.99 6.42
N LEU A 14 -2.23 -13.34 6.07
CA LEU A 14 -0.92 -13.66 6.66
C LEU A 14 -0.89 -13.36 8.17
N PRO A 15 -0.07 -14.11 8.95
CA PRO A 15 0.16 -13.79 10.36
C PRO A 15 0.63 -12.36 10.55
N ILE A 16 0.16 -11.70 11.61
CA ILE A 16 0.51 -10.29 11.90
C ILE A 16 2.03 -10.04 11.90
N LYS A 17 2.82 -11.00 12.40
CA LYS A 17 4.29 -10.92 12.40
C LYS A 17 4.87 -10.76 11.00
N GLU A 18 4.27 -11.42 10.01
CA GLU A 18 4.72 -11.34 8.62
C GLU A 18 4.29 -10.01 7.98
N LYS A 19 3.04 -9.58 8.20
CA LYS A 19 2.54 -8.27 7.73
C LYS A 19 3.36 -7.11 8.30
N MET A 20 3.74 -7.19 9.58
CA MET A 20 4.55 -6.17 10.25
C MET A 20 5.99 -6.05 9.73
N LYS A 21 6.53 -7.04 9.01
CA LYS A 21 7.83 -6.89 8.30
C LYS A 21 7.77 -5.84 7.19
N LEU A 22 6.56 -5.53 6.72
CA LEU A 22 6.28 -4.60 5.63
C LEU A 22 5.68 -3.30 6.16
N LEU A 23 5.88 -2.97 7.45
CA LEU A 23 5.32 -1.79 8.09
C LEU A 23 5.59 -0.52 7.27
N ARG A 24 4.57 0.32 7.20
CA ARG A 24 4.56 1.56 6.44
C ARG A 24 5.79 2.43 6.73
N ASN A 25 6.50 2.83 5.69
CA ASN A 25 7.66 3.73 5.79
C ASN A 25 7.25 5.21 5.91
N LYS A 26 8.24 6.12 6.05
CA LYS A 26 8.01 7.58 6.14
C LYS A 26 7.38 8.20 4.88
N LYS A 27 7.39 7.50 3.75
CA LYS A 27 6.73 7.90 2.49
C LYS A 27 5.33 7.31 2.35
N HIS A 28 4.82 6.71 3.42
CA HIS A 28 3.53 6.05 3.48
C HIS A 28 3.40 4.88 2.49
N ARG A 29 4.45 4.06 2.32
CA ARG A 29 4.39 2.81 1.55
C ARG A 29 4.49 1.59 2.44
N GLY A 30 3.67 0.58 2.16
CA GLY A 30 3.61 -0.66 2.93
C GLY A 30 2.38 -0.78 3.82
N TYR A 31 2.45 -1.74 4.74
CA TYR A 31 1.38 -2.20 5.61
C TYR A 31 1.07 -1.22 6.76
N THR A 32 -0.22 -1.03 7.04
CA THR A 32 -0.71 -0.29 8.20
C THR A 32 -1.58 -1.19 9.07
N PRO A 33 -1.23 -1.41 10.35
CA PRO A 33 -2.03 -2.23 11.23
C PRO A 33 -3.35 -1.57 11.59
N ILE A 34 -4.28 -2.37 12.12
CA ILE A 34 -5.53 -1.87 12.72
C ILE A 34 -5.17 -0.85 13.80
N LEU A 35 -5.97 0.21 13.91
CA LEU A 35 -5.82 1.30 14.88
C LEU A 35 -4.66 2.27 14.59
N ASP A 36 -3.92 2.10 13.50
CA ASP A 36 -2.75 2.94 13.20
C ASP A 36 -3.13 4.35 12.70
N GLN A 37 -4.25 4.48 11.98
CA GLN A 37 -4.67 5.73 11.38
C GLN A 37 -5.59 6.53 12.30
N HIS A 38 -5.21 7.78 12.59
CA HIS A 38 -5.99 8.75 13.36
C HIS A 38 -6.18 10.01 12.53
N LEU A 39 -7.37 10.20 11.96
CA LEU A 39 -7.72 11.35 11.12
C LEU A 39 -8.36 12.49 11.92
N ASP A 40 -9.05 12.14 13.00
CA ASP A 40 -9.68 13.10 13.91
C ASP A 40 -9.25 12.78 15.34
N PRO A 41 -8.18 13.42 15.85
CA PRO A 41 -7.65 13.16 17.19
C PRO A 41 -8.64 13.44 18.33
N ILE A 42 -9.70 14.22 18.08
CA ILE A 42 -10.69 14.58 19.10
C ILE A 42 -11.74 13.48 19.21
N ASN A 43 -12.21 12.95 18.08
CA ASN A 43 -13.32 11.99 18.04
C ASN A 43 -12.87 10.53 17.86
N GLN A 44 -11.65 10.28 17.35
CA GLN A 44 -11.10 8.93 17.17
C GLN A 44 -10.13 8.58 18.31
N VAL A 45 -10.67 8.01 19.38
CA VAL A 45 -9.89 7.63 20.57
C VAL A 45 -8.90 6.48 20.30
N HIS A 46 -9.26 5.55 19.42
CA HIS A 46 -8.48 4.34 19.17
C HIS A 46 -7.87 4.28 17.76
N GLY A 47 -8.25 5.17 16.84
CA GLY A 47 -7.91 5.05 15.43
C GLY A 47 -8.86 4.14 14.64
N ASP A 48 -8.59 3.96 13.35
CA ASP A 48 -9.48 3.23 12.44
C ASP A 48 -9.42 1.70 12.64
N TYR A 49 -10.59 1.06 12.68
CA TYR A 49 -10.73 -0.40 12.76
C TYR A 49 -10.53 -1.10 11.41
N LYS A 50 -9.48 -0.69 10.68
CA LYS A 50 -9.08 -1.30 9.41
C LYS A 50 -7.57 -1.43 9.37
N GLU A 51 -7.10 -2.52 8.78
CA GLU A 51 -5.74 -2.60 8.28
C GLU A 51 -5.69 -2.15 6.81
N GLY A 52 -4.49 -1.86 6.31
CA GLY A 52 -4.30 -1.34 4.97
C GLY A 52 -2.92 -1.63 4.41
N TYR A 53 -2.78 -1.41 3.11
CA TYR A 53 -1.50 -1.47 2.42
C TYR A 53 -1.44 -0.35 1.40
N TYR A 54 -0.45 0.52 1.52
CA TYR A 54 -0.31 1.68 0.64
C TYR A 54 0.74 1.42 -0.44
N ILE A 55 0.30 1.56 -1.69
CA ILE A 55 1.11 1.49 -2.90
C ILE A 55 0.91 2.78 -3.66
N GLY A 56 1.99 3.29 -4.26
CA GLY A 56 1.93 4.45 -5.13
C GLY A 56 2.93 4.34 -6.25
N VAL A 57 3.25 5.47 -6.88
CA VAL A 57 4.22 5.52 -7.97
C VAL A 57 5.57 4.99 -7.48
N GLU A 58 6.06 3.95 -8.15
CA GLU A 58 7.38 3.37 -7.92
C GLU A 58 8.44 4.37 -8.42
N VAL A 59 9.24 4.89 -7.49
CA VAL A 59 10.33 5.82 -7.80
C VAL A 59 11.57 5.38 -7.03
N PRO A 60 12.68 5.06 -7.71
CA PRO A 60 13.94 4.72 -7.07
C PRO A 60 14.42 5.81 -6.10
N ASP A 61 15.08 5.40 -5.01
CA ASP A 61 15.55 6.34 -3.97
C ASP A 61 16.61 7.35 -4.49
N ASP A 62 17.33 7.01 -5.56
CA ASP A 62 18.32 7.86 -6.22
C ASP A 62 17.72 8.83 -7.25
N ASP A 63 16.42 8.71 -7.54
CA ASP A 63 15.73 9.64 -8.42
C ASP A 63 15.47 10.99 -7.73
N SER A 64 15.64 12.08 -8.47
CA SER A 64 15.28 13.43 -8.04
C SER A 64 13.83 13.55 -7.55
N ASP A 65 12.91 12.77 -8.12
CA ASP A 65 11.49 12.75 -7.78
C ASP A 65 11.21 12.09 -6.43
N ALA A 66 12.12 11.25 -5.90
CA ALA A 66 11.99 10.67 -4.55
C ALA A 66 12.00 11.73 -3.44
N LYS A 67 12.42 12.98 -3.75
CA LYS A 67 12.30 14.13 -2.83
C LYS A 67 10.87 14.59 -2.65
N LYS A 68 9.97 14.33 -3.61
CA LYS A 68 8.57 14.72 -3.52
C LYS A 68 7.89 13.98 -2.36
N PRO A 69 6.95 14.63 -1.63
CA PRO A 69 6.13 13.95 -0.63
C PRO A 69 5.39 12.77 -1.26
N PHE A 70 5.38 11.62 -0.59
CA PHE A 70 4.73 10.40 -1.08
C PHE A 70 5.30 9.83 -2.38
N TYR A 71 6.53 10.17 -2.79
CA TYR A 71 7.27 9.47 -3.87
C TYR A 71 8.45 8.74 -3.25
N GLY A 72 8.75 7.54 -3.77
CA GLY A 72 9.80 6.64 -3.29
C GLY A 72 9.45 5.18 -3.59
N PRO A 73 10.35 4.24 -3.26
CA PRO A 73 10.15 2.83 -3.55
C PRO A 73 8.97 2.28 -2.75
N ASN A 74 8.17 1.41 -3.38
CA ASN A 74 7.16 0.68 -2.64
C ASN A 74 7.83 -0.37 -1.75
N VAL A 75 7.17 -0.71 -0.64
CA VAL A 75 7.59 -1.82 0.22
C VAL A 75 6.90 -3.06 -0.34
N TRP A 76 7.66 -4.08 -0.73
CA TRP A 76 7.13 -5.29 -1.37
C TRP A 76 7.42 -6.56 -0.53
N PRO A 77 6.50 -7.53 -0.48
CA PRO A 77 6.77 -8.84 0.13
C PRO A 77 7.85 -9.60 -0.66
N GLN A 78 8.84 -10.18 0.04
CA GLN A 78 9.97 -10.92 -0.58
C GLN A 78 9.85 -12.45 -0.50
N GLN A 79 8.74 -12.99 0.01
CA GLN A 79 8.54 -14.43 0.19
C GLN A 79 7.95 -15.11 -1.05
N ASP A 80 7.98 -16.45 -1.08
CA ASP A 80 7.41 -17.27 -2.15
C ASP A 80 5.95 -16.87 -2.46
N GLY A 81 5.64 -16.68 -3.74
CA GLY A 81 4.35 -16.15 -4.21
C GLY A 81 4.28 -14.61 -4.24
N GLY A 82 5.29 -13.91 -3.72
CA GLY A 82 5.39 -12.46 -3.72
C GLY A 82 5.42 -11.85 -5.12
N GLU A 83 6.09 -12.48 -6.09
CA GLU A 83 6.15 -11.99 -7.48
C GLU A 83 4.77 -11.90 -8.13
N LEU A 84 3.93 -12.93 -7.96
CA LEU A 84 2.57 -12.91 -8.49
C LEU A 84 1.78 -11.78 -7.84
N TRP A 85 1.86 -11.66 -6.51
CA TRP A 85 1.19 -10.59 -5.79
C TRP A 85 1.62 -9.21 -6.27
N ILE A 86 2.92 -8.95 -6.35
CA ILE A 86 3.50 -7.68 -6.84
C ILE A 86 2.96 -7.37 -8.23
N ASN A 87 3.11 -8.30 -9.18
CA ASN A 87 2.66 -8.13 -10.55
C ASN A 87 1.16 -7.84 -10.66
N THR A 88 0.32 -8.55 -9.89
CA THR A 88 -1.13 -8.34 -9.87
C THR A 88 -1.48 -6.95 -9.34
N ILE A 89 -0.85 -6.51 -8.25
CA ILE A 89 -1.18 -5.24 -7.62
C ILE A 89 -0.61 -4.05 -8.41
N GLU A 90 0.59 -4.16 -8.98
CA GLU A 90 1.14 -3.14 -9.88
C GLU A 90 0.30 -2.97 -11.14
N LYS A 91 -0.18 -4.07 -11.73
CA LYS A 91 -1.08 -4.03 -12.88
C LYS A 91 -2.40 -3.33 -12.53
N ASP A 92 -2.98 -3.62 -11.36
CA ASP A 92 -4.19 -2.94 -10.88
C ASP A 92 -3.94 -1.44 -10.65
N TYR A 93 -2.84 -1.09 -9.99
CA TYR A 93 -2.45 0.31 -9.76
C TYR A 93 -2.31 1.08 -11.08
N ASN A 94 -1.58 0.53 -12.05
CA ASN A 94 -1.36 1.16 -13.35
C ASN A 94 -2.63 1.22 -14.21
N PHE A 95 -3.58 0.30 -14.00
CA PHE A 95 -4.88 0.34 -14.64
C PHE A 95 -5.76 1.47 -14.08
N VAL A 96 -5.80 1.62 -12.75
CA VAL A 96 -6.68 2.61 -12.09
C VAL A 96 -6.09 4.02 -12.09
N ARG A 97 -4.76 4.17 -11.98
CA ARG A 97 -4.07 5.47 -11.90
C ARG A 97 -4.49 6.48 -12.98
N PRO A 98 -4.47 6.15 -14.29
CA PRO A 98 -4.84 7.11 -15.33
C PRO A 98 -6.31 7.54 -15.26
N LEU A 99 -7.20 6.70 -14.70
CA LEU A 99 -8.63 7.03 -14.57
C LEU A 99 -8.87 8.15 -13.56
N PHE A 100 -8.03 8.28 -12.53
CA PHE A 100 -8.12 9.40 -11.59
C PHE A 100 -7.91 10.75 -12.27
N TYR A 101 -7.05 10.82 -13.30
CA TYR A 101 -6.83 12.04 -14.07
C TYR A 101 -7.93 12.35 -15.08
N GLN A 102 -8.88 11.43 -15.30
CA GLN A 102 -10.02 11.63 -16.22
C GLN A 102 -11.30 12.08 -15.51
N ILE A 103 -11.30 12.11 -14.18
CA ILE A 103 -12.47 12.45 -13.35
C ILE A 103 -12.42 13.90 -12.84
N GLU A 104 -11.28 14.59 -13.00
CA GLU A 104 -11.20 16.04 -12.79
C GLU A 104 -11.75 16.80 -14.02
N LEU A 105 -13.08 16.96 -14.08
CA LEU A 105 -13.81 17.91 -14.94
C LEU A 105 -14.57 18.91 -14.08
#